data_AF-A0A378BUG6-F1
#
_entry.id   AF-A0A378BUG6-F1
#
_cell.length_a   1.000
_cell.length_b   1.000
_cell.length_c   1.000
_cell.angle_alpha   90.00
_cell.angle_beta   90.00
_cell.angle_gamma   90.00
#
_symmetry.space_group_name_H-M   'P 1'
#
loop_
_entity.id
_entity.type
_entity.pdbx_description
1 polymer ?
#
loop_
_entity_poly.entity_id
_entity_poly.type
_entity_poly.pdbx_seq_one_letter_code
_entity_poly.pdbx_strand_id
1 'polypeptide(L)'
;MPNMASASASIPTATLAPWWRLNGEIKRSPVGDFLAKHYGQTVSRADFDAAVARAWGPQSVKAFKLTCNGNPAYLTEMQISLKRRDHQRPAGHFRFSAPASPG
;
A
#
# COMPACT_ATOMS: atom_id res chain seq x y z
N MET A 1 34.05 29.09 7.09
CA MET A 1 32.73 28.80 6.48
C MET A 1 32.69 27.30 6.17
N PRO A 2 31.91 26.47 6.88
CA PRO A 2 31.85 25.05 6.55
C PRO A 2 31.00 24.84 5.30
N ASN A 3 31.55 24.07 4.37
CA ASN A 3 30.97 23.71 3.09
C ASN A 3 29.73 22.82 3.31
N MET A 4 28.53 23.33 2.98
CA MET A 4 27.32 22.50 2.90
C MET A 4 27.40 21.67 1.62
N ALA A 5 27.99 20.48 1.71
CA ALA A 5 27.80 19.45 0.69
C ALA A 5 26.34 18.99 0.75
N SER A 6 25.55 19.38 -0.25
CA SER A 6 24.20 18.86 -0.47
C SER A 6 24.29 17.34 -0.66
N ALA A 7 23.81 16.57 0.31
CA ALA A 7 23.78 15.12 0.22
C ALA A 7 22.68 14.70 -0.78
N SER A 8 23.05 14.51 -2.05
CA SER A 8 22.22 13.76 -3.00
C SER A 8 22.21 12.29 -2.57
N ALA A 9 21.28 11.94 -1.68
CA ALA A 9 21.08 10.56 -1.24
C ALA A 9 20.60 9.70 -2.41
N SER A 10 21.53 9.08 -3.12
CA SER A 10 21.23 8.01 -4.07
C SER A 10 20.88 6.77 -3.25
N ILE A 11 19.59 6.50 -3.07
CA ILE A 11 19.13 5.31 -2.35
C ILE A 11 19.49 4.07 -3.18
N PRO A 12 20.25 3.10 -2.63
CA PRO A 12 20.60 1.89 -3.35
C PRO A 12 19.35 1.11 -3.82
N THR A 13 19.36 0.65 -5.06
CA THR A 13 18.26 -0.12 -5.68
C THR A 13 17.85 -1.34 -4.85
N ALA A 14 18.80 -2.02 -4.19
CA ALA A 14 18.53 -3.15 -3.31
C ALA A 14 17.61 -2.79 -2.12
N THR A 15 17.70 -1.55 -1.62
CA THR A 15 16.85 -1.02 -0.54
C THR A 15 15.42 -0.73 -1.04
N LEU A 16 15.27 -0.39 -2.32
CA LEU A 16 13.98 -0.07 -2.94
C LEU A 16 13.25 -1.29 -3.51
N ALA A 17 13.99 -2.35 -3.88
CA ALA A 17 13.44 -3.52 -4.55
C ALA A 17 12.23 -4.17 -3.84
N PRO A 18 12.21 -4.34 -2.51
CA PRO A 18 11.03 -4.90 -1.84
C PRO A 18 9.79 -4.01 -1.97
N TRP A 19 9.94 -2.68 -1.99
CA TRP A 19 8.83 -1.74 -2.16
C TRP A 19 8.24 -1.80 -3.57
N TRP A 20 9.09 -1.92 -4.60
CA TRP A 20 8.62 -2.10 -5.98
C TRP A 20 7.91 -3.44 -6.18
N ARG A 21 8.41 -4.51 -5.55
CA ARG A 21 7.75 -5.82 -5.54
C ARG A 21 6.38 -5.73 -4.89
N LEU A 22 6.28 -5.09 -3.73
CA LEU A 22 5.00 -4.86 -3.04
C LEU A 22 4.03 -4.09 -3.94
N ASN A 23 4.46 -2.96 -4.51
CA ASN A 23 3.63 -2.17 -5.42
C ASN A 23 3.18 -2.99 -6.63
N GLY A 24 4.06 -3.81 -7.22
CA GLY A 24 3.72 -4.71 -8.30
C GLY A 24 2.75 -5.82 -7.90
N GLU A 25 2.80 -6.32 -6.67
CA GLU A 25 1.83 -7.28 -6.12
C GLU A 25 0.46 -6.64 -5.91
N ILE A 26 0.39 -5.43 -5.35
CA ILE A 26 -0.88 -4.71 -5.16
C ILE A 26 -1.53 -4.41 -6.52
N LYS A 27 -0.76 -3.92 -7.50
CA LYS A 27 -1.30 -3.57 -8.83
C LYS A 27 -1.82 -4.77 -9.62
N ARG A 28 -1.27 -5.97 -9.38
CA ARG A 28 -1.71 -7.22 -10.04
C ARG A 28 -2.76 -7.99 -9.24
N SER A 29 -3.19 -7.47 -8.09
CA SER A 29 -4.20 -8.11 -7.25
C SER A 29 -5.61 -7.65 -7.63
N PRO A 30 -6.66 -8.31 -7.10
CA PRO A 30 -8.04 -7.82 -7.18
C PRO A 30 -8.24 -6.36 -6.75
N VAL A 31 -7.38 -5.82 -5.88
CA VAL A 31 -7.41 -4.39 -5.50
C VAL A 31 -6.91 -3.51 -6.63
N GLY A 32 -5.82 -3.89 -7.30
CA GLY A 32 -5.33 -3.20 -8.49
C GLY A 32 -6.36 -3.18 -9.61
N ASP A 33 -6.99 -4.33 -9.88
CA ASP A 33 -8.08 -4.44 -10.85
C ASP A 33 -9.28 -3.56 -10.49
N PHE A 34 -9.67 -3.54 -9.21
CA PHE A 34 -10.75 -2.69 -8.71
C PHE A 34 -10.47 -1.21 -8.97
N LEU A 35 -9.27 -0.74 -8.61
CA LEU A 35 -8.85 0.65 -8.83
C LEU A 35 -8.81 1.01 -10.32
N ALA A 36 -8.35 0.09 -11.18
CA ALA A 36 -8.31 0.32 -12.62
C ALA A 36 -9.72 0.41 -13.24
N LYS A 37 -10.63 -0.49 -12.84
CA LYS A 37 -12.02 -0.53 -13.34
C LYS A 37 -12.86 0.66 -12.90
N HIS A 38 -12.60 1.18 -11.70
CA HIS A 38 -13.35 2.29 -11.12
C HIS A 38 -12.61 3.64 -11.17
N TYR A 39 -11.61 3.75 -12.06
CA TYR A 39 -10.86 5.00 -12.21
C TYR A 39 -11.80 6.16 -12.59
N GLY A 40 -11.74 7.25 -11.83
CA GLY A 40 -12.60 8.43 -12.01
C GLY A 40 -14.05 8.26 -11.54
N GLN A 41 -14.43 7.11 -10.99
CA GLN A 41 -15.77 6.83 -10.48
C GLN A 41 -15.83 6.95 -8.96
N THR A 42 -17.03 7.23 -8.43
CA THR A 42 -17.31 7.09 -7.01
C THR A 42 -17.47 5.62 -6.65
N VAL A 43 -16.77 5.18 -5.61
CA VAL A 43 -16.84 3.81 -5.09
C VAL A 43 -17.21 3.80 -3.62
N SER A 44 -17.79 2.70 -3.15
CA SER A 44 -18.04 2.50 -1.72
C SER A 44 -16.83 1.87 -1.03
N ARG A 45 -16.69 2.12 0.28
CA ARG A 45 -15.67 1.45 1.10
C ARG A 45 -15.88 -0.07 1.14
N ALA A 46 -17.14 -0.52 1.13
CA ALA A 46 -17.49 -1.93 1.17
C ALA A 46 -17.01 -2.69 -0.08
N ASP A 47 -17.14 -2.08 -1.26
CA ASP A 47 -16.67 -2.69 -2.52
C ASP A 47 -15.13 -2.81 -2.54
N PHE A 48 -14.44 -1.79 -2.04
CA PHE A 48 -12.99 -1.84 -1.86
C PHE A 48 -12.58 -2.93 -0.85
N ASP A 49 -13.24 -3.00 0.30
CA ASP A 49 -12.95 -4.00 1.33
C ASP A 49 -13.22 -5.43 0.81
N ALA A 50 -14.24 -5.62 -0.04
CA ALA A 50 -14.49 -6.87 -0.73
C ALA A 50 -13.35 -7.24 -1.71
N ALA A 51 -12.79 -6.27 -2.43
CA ALA A 51 -11.62 -6.50 -3.28
C ALA A 51 -10.38 -6.91 -2.46
N VAL A 52 -10.15 -6.28 -1.30
CA VAL A 52 -9.07 -6.67 -0.37
C VAL A 52 -9.29 -8.09 0.15
N ALA A 53 -10.52 -8.40 0.58
CA ALA A 53 -10.87 -9.72 1.11
C ALA A 53 -10.73 -10.82 0.04
N ARG A 54 -11.04 -10.54 -1.23
CA ARG A 54 -10.81 -11.47 -2.35
C ARG A 54 -9.32 -11.73 -2.60
N ALA A 55 -8.47 -10.73 -2.39
CA ALA A 55 -7.04 -10.83 -2.64
C ALA A 55 -6.28 -11.54 -1.51
N TRP A 56 -6.60 -11.24 -0.24
CA TRP A 56 -5.81 -11.67 0.92
C TRP A 56 -6.64 -12.14 2.13
N GLY A 57 -7.96 -12.22 1.99
CA GLY A 57 -8.91 -12.65 3.01
C GLY A 57 -9.42 -11.52 3.93
N PRO A 58 -10.54 -11.74 4.63
CA PRO A 58 -11.27 -10.70 5.36
C PRO A 58 -10.47 -10.07 6.51
N GLN A 59 -9.59 -10.83 7.16
CA GLN A 59 -8.70 -10.31 8.21
C GLN A 59 -7.74 -9.22 7.71
N SER A 60 -7.46 -9.18 6.40
CA SER A 60 -6.51 -8.24 5.80
C SER A 60 -7.12 -6.87 5.53
N VAL A 61 -8.45 -6.73 5.54
CA VAL A 61 -9.15 -5.46 5.30
C VAL A 61 -8.66 -4.36 6.25
N LYS A 62 -8.50 -4.71 7.53
CA LYS A 62 -8.05 -3.75 8.55
C LYS A 62 -6.65 -3.20 8.29
N ALA A 63 -5.81 -3.91 7.54
CA ALA A 63 -4.45 -3.49 7.22
C ALA A 63 -4.39 -2.29 6.26
N PHE A 64 -5.48 -2.00 5.54
CA PHE A 64 -5.56 -0.95 4.54
C PHE A 64 -6.23 0.29 5.11
N LYS A 65 -5.44 1.34 5.32
CA LYS A 65 -5.93 2.68 5.66
C LYS A 65 -5.98 3.52 4.38
N LEU A 66 -7.16 4.08 4.12
CA LEU A 66 -7.41 4.93 2.95
C LEU A 66 -7.51 6.38 3.43
N THR A 67 -6.76 7.27 2.79
CA THR A 67 -6.84 8.71 3.02
C THR A 67 -7.54 9.34 1.83
N CYS A 68 -8.70 9.96 2.07
CA CYS A 68 -9.43 10.71 1.04
C CYS A 68 -9.32 12.21 1.31
N ASN A 69 -9.35 13.01 0.25
CA ASN A 69 -9.33 14.47 0.33
C ASN A 69 -10.42 15.08 -0.56
N GLY A 70 -10.75 16.35 -0.33
CA GLY A 70 -11.72 17.10 -1.13
C GLY A 70 -13.20 16.78 -0.84
N ASN A 71 -14.08 17.43 -1.60
CA ASN A 71 -15.53 17.21 -1.55
C ASN A 71 -16.14 17.38 -2.97
N PRO A 72 -16.59 16.30 -3.64
CA PRO A 72 -16.66 14.93 -3.13
C PRO A 72 -15.28 14.32 -2.87
N ALA A 73 -15.20 13.46 -1.85
CA ALA A 73 -13.94 12.90 -1.39
C ALA A 73 -13.33 11.94 -2.43
N TYR A 74 -12.05 12.14 -2.77
CA TYR A 74 -11.29 11.27 -3.67
C TYR A 74 -10.08 10.67 -2.95
N LEU A 75 -9.71 9.43 -3.32
CA LEU A 75 -8.60 8.70 -2.71
C LEU A 75 -7.26 9.36 -3.06
N THR A 76 -6.46 9.69 -2.05
CA THR A 76 -5.13 10.31 -2.21
C THR A 76 -4.00 9.40 -1.76
N GLU A 77 -4.24 8.58 -0.75
CA GLU A 77 -3.21 7.69 -0.21
C GLU A 77 -3.81 6.37 0.25
N MET A 78 -3.05 5.29 0.03
CA MET A 78 -3.29 3.99 0.62
C MET A 78 -2.08 3.60 1.47
N GLN A 79 -2.30 3.50 2.78
CA GLN A 79 -1.30 3.01 3.72
C GLN A 79 -1.60 1.55 4.05
N ILE A 80 -0.60 0.69 3.91
CA ILE A 80 -0.77 -0.76 4.04
C ILE A 80 0.15 -1.29 5.14
N SER A 81 -0.45 -1.89 6.17
CA SER A 81 0.28 -2.45 7.32
C SER A 81 0.79 -3.85 7.01
N LEU A 82 2.11 -4.03 7.08
CA LEU A 82 2.81 -5.29 6.82
C LEU A 82 3.35 -5.89 8.11
N LYS A 83 3.41 -7.23 8.20
CA LYS A 83 4.13 -7.90 9.28
C LYS A 83 5.64 -7.67 9.10
N ARG A 84 6.32 -7.28 10.20
CA ARG A 84 7.75 -6.88 10.21
C ARG A 84 8.72 -7.82 9.47
N ARG A 85 8.46 -9.13 9.43
CA ARG A 85 9.38 -10.11 8.84
C ARG A 85 9.20 -10.32 7.34
N ASP A 86 8.19 -9.72 6.70
CA ASP A 86 7.88 -10.01 5.30
C ASP A 86 8.67 -9.15 4.29
N HIS A 87 9.23 -8.00 4.70
CA HIS A 87 10.05 -7.15 3.79
C HIS A 87 11.39 -7.80 3.41
N GLN A 88 11.92 -8.70 4.25
CA GLN A 88 13.20 -9.38 4.03
C GLN A 88 13.07 -10.70 3.25
N ARG A 89 11.87 -11.12 2.86
CA ARG A 89 11.67 -12.45 2.29
C ARG A 89 12.03 -12.45 0.78
N PRO A 90 12.88 -13.37 0.30
CA PRO A 90 13.37 -13.35 -1.08
C PRO A 90 12.28 -13.54 -2.14
N ALA A 91 11.24 -14.32 -1.80
CA ALA A 91 10.07 -14.57 -2.60
C ALA A 91 8.92 -15.06 -1.70
N GLY A 92 7.77 -14.39 -1.79
CA GLY A 92 6.55 -14.79 -1.09
C GLY A 92 5.58 -13.63 -0.95
N HIS A 93 4.29 -13.92 -1.08
CA HIS A 93 3.21 -12.96 -0.88
C HIS A 93 3.40 -12.19 0.43
N PHE A 94 3.41 -10.87 0.35
CA PHE A 94 3.42 -10.01 1.54
C PHE A 94 2.24 -10.37 2.44
N ARG A 95 2.48 -10.55 3.76
CA ARG A 95 1.40 -10.81 4.71
C ARG A 95 1.02 -9.52 5.41
N PHE A 96 -0.28 -9.25 5.37
CA PHE A 96 -0.87 -8.07 5.98
C PHE A 96 -1.19 -8.32 7.46
N SER A 97 -1.07 -7.28 8.26
CA SER A 97 -1.49 -7.26 9.66
C SER A 97 -2.40 -6.07 9.91
N ALA A 98 -3.30 -6.18 10.89
CA ALA A 98 -3.99 -5.00 11.39
C ALA A 98 -2.96 -3.91 11.78
N PRO A 99 -3.26 -2.62 11.52
CA PRO A 99 -2.42 -1.52 11.95
C PRO A 99 -2.25 -1.58 13.47
N ALA A 100 -1.06 -1.21 13.96
CA ALA A 100 -0.89 -0.98 15.38
C ALA A 100 -1.77 0.21 15.77
N SER A 101 -2.78 -0.03 16.62
CA SER A 101 -3.59 1.06 17.17
C SER A 101 -2.69 2.02 17.96
N PRO A 102 -2.82 3.35 17.78
CA PRO A 102 -2.43 4.29 18.82
C PRO A 102 -3.49 4.20 19.93
N GLY A 103 -3.05 3.85 21.14
CA GLY A 103 -3.79 4.22 22.35
C GLY A 103 -3.55 5.69 22.66
#